data_AF-A0A821N3G4-F1
#
_entry.id   AF-A0A821N3G4-F1
#
_cell.length_a   1.000
_cell.length_b   1.000
_cell.length_c   1.000
_cell.angle_alpha   90.00
_cell.angle_beta   90.00
_cell.angle_gamma   90.00
#
_symmetry.space_group_name_H-M   'P 1'
#
loop_
_entity.id
_entity.type
_entity.pdbx_description
1 polymer ?
#
loop_
_entity_poly.entity_id
_entity_poly.type
_entity_poly.pdbx_seq_one_letter_code
_entity_poly.pdbx_strand_id
1 'polypeptide(L)' 'SFPSGHASTAFCGLIFLALYIHKVWNYRNIGLFPYLLEMGSFALASYIGITRITDNRHHATDVLSGAILGTVIAIIA' A
#
# COMPACT_ATOMS: atom_id res chain seq x y z
N SER A 1 14.16 -10.92 -5.50
CA SER A 1 13.81 -11.35 -6.86
C SER A 1 12.69 -10.48 -7.40
N PHE A 2 12.77 -10.17 -8.69
CA PHE A 2 11.90 -9.23 -9.38
C PHE A 2 10.58 -9.89 -9.83
N PRO A 3 9.41 -9.26 -9.63
CA PRO A 3 9.16 -8.12 -8.74
C PRO A 3 9.12 -8.56 -7.26
N SER A 4 9.24 -7.61 -6.33
CA SER A 4 9.19 -7.89 -4.89
C SER A 4 7.80 -8.34 -4.45
N GLY A 5 7.68 -9.63 -4.09
CA GLY A 5 6.42 -10.21 -3.61
C GLY A 5 5.94 -9.59 -2.29
N HIS A 6 6.86 -9.21 -1.40
CA HIS A 6 6.50 -8.53 -0.15
C HIS A 6 5.95 -7.12 -0.41
N ALA A 7 6.52 -6.41 -1.37
CA ALA A 7 6.00 -5.09 -1.77
C ALA A 7 4.63 -5.24 -2.46
N SER A 8 4.47 -6.20 -3.38
CA SER A 8 3.20 -6.36 -4.08
C SER A 8 2.04 -6.76 -3.16
N THR A 9 2.25 -7.67 -2.20
CA THR A 9 1.20 -8.05 -1.25
C THR A 9 0.88 -6.91 -0.28
N ALA A 10 1.89 -6.19 0.21
CA ALA A 10 1.69 -5.05 1.09
C ALA A 10 0.90 -3.93 0.40
N PHE A 11 1.30 -3.53 -0.81
CA PHE A 11 0.58 -2.51 -1.57
C PHE A 11 -0.83 -2.99 -1.98
N CYS A 12 -0.99 -4.25 -2.40
CA CYS A 12 -2.31 -4.78 -2.71
C CYS A 12 -3.27 -4.69 -1.51
N GLY A 13 -2.86 -5.19 -0.34
CA GLY A 13 -3.73 -5.22 0.83
C GLY A 13 -4.00 -3.85 1.43
N LEU A 14 -2.96 -3.02 1.57
CA LEU A 14 -3.08 -1.73 2.27
C LEU A 14 -3.70 -0.64 1.39
N ILE A 15 -3.49 -0.67 0.08
CA ILE A 15 -4.21 0.23 -0.84
C ILE A 15 -5.68 -0.18 -0.90
N PHE A 16 -5.99 -1.48 -0.99
CA PHE A 16 -7.38 -1.94 -0.94
C PHE A 16 -8.06 -1.51 0.37
N LEU A 17 -7.36 -1.64 1.50
CA LEU A 17 -7.86 -1.17 2.80
C LEU A 17 -8.12 0.34 2.79
N ALA A 18 -7.21 1.15 2.25
CA ALA A 18 -7.41 2.60 2.12
C ALA A 18 -8.63 2.93 1.27
N LEU A 19 -8.79 2.29 0.10
CA LEU A 19 -9.96 2.47 -0.77
C LEU A 19 -11.26 2.02 -0.10
N TYR A 20 -11.22 0.92 0.65
CA TYR A 20 -12.37 0.42 1.41
C TYR A 20 -12.77 1.41 2.50
N ILE A 21 -11.80 1.92 3.27
CA ILE A 21 -12.03 2.94 4.28
C ILE A 21 -12.67 4.17 3.64
N HIS A 22 -12.08 4.66 2.55
CA HIS A 22 -12.60 5.78 1.80
C HIS A 22 -14.06 5.55 1.41
N LYS A 23 -14.38 4.40 0.80
CA LYS A 23 -15.74 4.07 0.36
C LYS A 23 -16.76 4.00 1.50
N VAL A 24 -16.40 3.38 2.64
CA VAL A 24 -17.30 3.21 3.78
C VAL A 24 -17.56 4.54 4.50
N TRP A 25 -16.54 5.40 4.57
CA TRP A 25 -16.56 6.57 5.42
C TRP A 25 -16.74 7.91 4.69
N ASN A 26 -16.67 7.95 3.35
CA ASN A 26 -16.92 9.16 2.55
C ASN A 26 -18.32 9.77 2.79
N TYR A 27 -19.30 8.97 3.23
CA TYR A 27 -20.67 9.44 3.49
C TYR A 27 -20.93 9.83 4.95
N ARG A 28 -19.95 9.69 5.86
CA ARG A 28 -20.11 10.03 7.28
C ARG A 28 -19.27 11.26 7.63
N ASN A 29 -19.87 12.22 8.35
CA ASN A 29 -19.17 13.40 8.88
C ASN A 29 -18.33 13.04 10.12
N ILE A 30 -17.21 12.35 9.92
CA ILE A 30 -16.32 11.84 10.98
C ILE A 30 -15.01 12.63 11.07
N GLY A 31 -14.91 13.71 10.30
CA GLY A 31 -13.75 14.59 10.29
C GLY A 31 -12.52 13.92 9.68
N LEU A 32 -11.34 14.20 10.26
CA LEU A 32 -10.04 13.87 9.70
C LEU A 32 -9.60 12.41 9.92
N PHE A 33 -10.29 11.67 10.79
CA PHE A 33 -9.87 10.33 11.21
C PHE A 33 -9.77 9.30 10.06
N PRO A 34 -10.72 9.22 9.09
CA PRO A 34 -10.61 8.30 7.96
C PRO A 34 -9.39 8.59 7.08
N TYR A 35 -9.12 9.88 6.82
CA TYR A 35 -7.96 10.30 6.03
C TYR A 35 -6.64 9.91 6.70
N LEU A 36 -6.55 9.98 8.04
CA LEU A 36 -5.36 9.50 8.77
C LEU A 36 -5.16 7.99 8.62
N LEU A 37 -6.24 7.20 8.58
CA LEU A 37 -6.15 5.76 8.35
C LEU A 37 -5.79 5.42 6.90
N GLU A 38 -6.33 6.16 5.92
CA GLU A 38 -5.98 6.02 4.50
C GLU A 38 -4.48 6.33 4.29
N MET A 39 -4.01 7.47 4.78
CA MET A 39 -2.60 7.84 4.72
C MET A 39 -1.72 6.87 5.51
N GLY A 40 -2.17 6.43 6.68
CA GLY A 40 -1.47 5.45 7.49
C GLY A 40 -1.28 4.10 6.78
N SER A 41 -2.30 3.65 6.04
CA SER A 41 -2.24 2.43 5.23
C SER A 41 -1.21 2.57 4.10
N PHE A 42 -1.20 3.71 3.39
CA PHE A 42 -0.20 3.98 2.36
C PHE A 42 1.23 4.06 2.93
N ALA A 43 1.40 4.74 4.08
CA ALA A 43 2.68 4.88 4.75
C ALA A 43 3.22 3.53 5.22
N LEU A 44 2.37 2.66 5.74
CA LEU A 44 2.75 1.31 6.17
C LEU A 44 3.18 0.44 4.98
N ALA A 45 2.49 0.51 3.84
CA ALA A 45 2.88 -0.19 2.61
C ALA A 45 4.27 0.25 2.13
N SER A 46 4.48 1.57 2.12
CA SER A 46 5.77 2.18 1.76
C SER A 46 6.88 1.77 2.74
N TYR A 47 6.60 1.76 4.04
CA TYR A 47 7.54 1.31 5.06
C TYR A 47 7.96 -0.15 4.86
N ILE A 48 7.01 -1.05 4.61
CA ILE A 48 7.32 -2.45 4.29
C ILE A 48 8.22 -2.54 3.05
N GLY A 49 7.92 -1.78 2.00
CA GLY A 49 8.77 -1.70 0.80
C GLY A 49 10.19 -1.21 1.11
N ILE A 50 10.32 -0.13 1.88
CA ILE A 50 11.62 0.46 2.26
C ILE A 50 12.45 -0.52 3.08
N THR A 51 11.84 -1.25 4.03
CA THR A 51 12.59 -2.25 4.83
C THR A 51 13.19 -3.35 3.96
N ARG A 52 12.54 -3.73 2.84
CA ARG A 52 13.12 -4.70 1.89
C ARG A 52 14.38 -4.18 1.19
N ILE A 53 14.51 -2.86 1.05
CA ILE A 53 15.71 -2.20 0.50
C ILE A 53 16.79 -2.11 1.59
N THR A 54 16.44 -1.60 2.78
CA THR A 54 17.42 -1.42 3.88
C THR A 54 18.00 -2.75 4.38
N ASP A 55 17.21 -3.81 4.35
CA ASP A 55 17.66 -5.17 4.72
C ASP A 55 18.49 -5.84 3.61
N ASN A 56 18.86 -5.11 2.54
CA ASN A 56 19.58 -5.61 1.36
C ASN A 56 18.94 -6.85 0.72
N ARG A 57 17.61 -6.99 0.82
CA ARG A 57 16.86 -8.13 0.25
C ARG A 57 16.42 -7.89 -1.19
N HIS A 58 16.20 -6.64 -1.57
CA HIS A 58 15.71 -6.26 -2.89
C HIS A 58 16.32 -4.95 -3.38
N HIS A 59 16.45 -4.84 -4.69
CA HIS A 59 16.72 -3.56 -5.35
C HIS A 59 15.47 -2.66 -5.30
N ALA A 60 15.67 -1.34 -5.35
CA ALA A 60 14.57 -0.39 -5.39
C ALA A 60 13.62 -0.64 -6.58
N THR A 61 14.14 -1.10 -7.71
CA THR A 61 13.36 -1.48 -8.90
C THR A 61 12.40 -2.64 -8.62
N ASP A 62 12.84 -3.68 -7.91
CA ASP A 62 11.98 -4.80 -7.51
C ASP A 62 10.80 -4.33 -6.64
N VAL A 63 11.08 -3.41 -5.70
CA VAL A 63 10.08 -2.85 -4.78
C VAL A 63 9.10 -1.94 -5.51
N LEU A 64 9.59 -1.07 -6.40
CA LEU A 64 8.74 -0.19 -7.22
C LEU A 64 7.82 -0.99 -8.15
N SER A 65 8.34 -1.99 -8.85
CA SER A 65 7.52 -2.85 -9.71
C SER A 65 6.50 -3.66 -8.91
N GLY A 66 6.87 -4.14 -7.72
CA GLY A 66 5.94 -4.78 -6.79
C GLY A 66 4.84 -3.83 -6.32
N ALA A 67 5.19 -2.60 -5.94
CA ALA A 67 4.25 -1.58 -5.51
C ALA A 67 3.23 -1.21 -6.61
N ILE A 68 3.68 -1.02 -7.85
CA ILE A 68 2.81 -0.75 -9.01
C ILE A 68 1.86 -1.93 -9.23
N LEU A 69 2.39 -3.15 -9.26
CA LEU A 69 1.58 -4.36 -9.47
C LEU A 69 0.51 -4.52 -8.38
N GLY A 70 0.88 -4.38 -7.11
CA GLY A 70 -0.06 -4.48 -6.00
C GLY A 70 -1.13 -3.40 -6.04
N THR A 71 -0.75 -2.15 -6.35
CA THR A 71 -1.69 -1.02 -6.45
C THR A 71 -2.69 -1.22 -7.59
N VAL A 72 -2.24 -1.67 -8.76
CA VAL A 72 -3.14 -1.94 -9.90
C VAL A 72 -4.15 -3.02 -9.55
N ILE A 73 -3.72 -4.12 -8.89
CA ILE A 73 -4.63 -5.18 -8.45
C ILE A 73 -5.65 -4.62 -7.44
N ALA A 74 -5.20 -3.83 -6.46
CA ALA A 74 -6.08 -3.24 -5.45
C ALA A 74 -7.16 -2.31 -6.04
N ILE A 75 -6.86 -1.62 -7.14
CA ILE A 75 -7.82 -0.74 -7.83
C ILE A 75 -8.84 -1.54 -8.65
N ILE A 76 -8.45 -2.68 -9.19
CA ILE A 76 -9.31 -3.55 -10.01
C ILE A 76 -10.24 -4.42 -9.13
N ALA A 77 -9.77 -4.81 -7.94
CA ALA A 77 -10.50 -5.65 -6.98
C ALA A 77 -11.74 -4.95 -6.39
#